data_AF-A0A820SVU8-F1
#
_entry.id   AF-A0A820SVU8-F1
#
_cell.length_a   1.000
_cell.length_b   1.000
_cell.length_c   1.000
_cell.angle_alpha   90.00
_cell.angle_beta   90.00
_cell.angle_gamma   90.00
#
_symmetry.space_group_name_H-M   'P 1'
#
loop_
_entity.id
_entity.type
_entity.pdbx_description
1 polymer ?
#
loop_
_entity_poly.entity_id
_entity_poly.type
_entity_poly.pdbx_seq_one_letter_code
_entity_poly.pdbx_strand_id
1 'polypeptide(L)'
;MYAELFLSLTKTQVQEEFNHIQSVISADLLRPAYYKIVNFHEGFYTLRRQFITSYAVLCTTSQYILGIGDRHQSNFLIDTSSGQIILHLSVPELIPIRLIRQLTQLMSPISTASLFHATIIHTMNALRENSDLLLSTMDVFIKEPLME
;
A
#
# COMPACT_ATOMS: atom_id res chain seq x y z
N MET A 1 11.11 22.35 -7.11
CA MET A 1 11.91 21.11 -7.25
C MET A 1 11.10 19.90 -7.72
N TYR A 2 10.23 19.25 -6.94
CA TYR A 2 9.46 18.07 -7.44
C TYR A 2 8.40 18.42 -8.49
N ALA A 3 7.68 19.53 -8.33
CA ALA A 3 6.67 19.98 -9.30
C ALA A 3 7.27 20.25 -10.70
N GLU A 4 8.47 20.81 -10.76
CA GLU A 4 9.20 21.04 -12.02
C GLU A 4 9.65 19.72 -12.66
N LEU A 5 9.98 18.72 -11.83
CA LEU A 5 10.36 17.38 -12.28
C LEU A 5 9.16 16.66 -12.95
N PHE A 6 7.96 16.80 -12.37
CA PHE A 6 6.72 16.27 -12.96
C PHE A 6 6.34 16.96 -14.28
N LEU A 7 6.68 18.24 -14.45
CA LEU A 7 6.38 18.98 -15.67
C LEU A 7 7.43 18.79 -16.78
N SER A 8 8.67 18.43 -16.42
CA SER A 8 9.80 18.33 -17.36
C SER A 8 10.09 16.92 -17.86
N LEU A 9 9.73 15.88 -17.10
CA LEU A 9 10.03 14.49 -17.46
C LEU A 9 8.86 13.81 -18.19
N THR A 10 9.20 13.06 -19.22
CA THR A 10 8.25 12.18 -19.90
C THR A 10 8.10 10.84 -19.18
N LYS A 11 6.95 10.19 -19.33
CA LYS A 11 6.65 8.88 -18.73
C LYS A 11 7.74 7.84 -19.03
N THR A 12 8.26 7.81 -20.25
CA THR A 12 9.28 6.86 -20.69
C THR A 12 10.60 7.06 -19.96
N GLN A 13 11.07 8.30 -19.83
CA GLN A 13 12.30 8.62 -19.08
C GLN A 13 12.20 8.21 -17.62
N VAL A 14 11.05 8.47 -16.97
CA VAL A 14 10.82 8.07 -15.58
C VAL A 14 10.82 6.54 -15.46
N GLN A 15 10.22 5.83 -16.40
CA GLN A 15 10.16 4.37 -16.39
C GLN A 15 11.55 3.73 -16.60
N GLU A 16 12.36 4.29 -17.49
CA GLU A 16 13.74 3.85 -17.72
C GLU A 16 14.61 4.03 -16.48
N GLU A 17 14.59 5.22 -15.88
CA GLU A 17 15.37 5.48 -14.67
C GLU A 17 14.88 4.66 -13.47
N PHE A 18 13.56 4.48 -13.34
CA PHE A 18 12.99 3.59 -12.32
C PHE A 18 13.49 2.15 -12.50
N ASN A 19 13.50 1.63 -13.72
CA ASN A 19 14.01 0.29 -14.00
C ASN A 19 15.51 0.17 -13.75
N HIS A 20 16.28 1.20 -14.08
CA HIS A 20 17.71 1.29 -13.82
C HIS A 20 18.01 1.22 -12.32
N ILE A 21 17.41 2.11 -11.51
CA ILE A 21 17.56 2.11 -10.05
C ILE A 21 17.10 0.76 -9.48
N GLN A 22 15.97 0.25 -9.97
CA GLN A 22 15.44 -1.03 -9.52
C GLN A 22 16.43 -2.17 -9.80
N SER A 23 17.18 -2.15 -10.91
CA SER A 23 18.15 -3.19 -11.26
C SER A 23 19.34 -3.30 -10.30
N VAL A 24 19.70 -2.22 -9.62
CA VAL A 24 20.82 -2.19 -8.65
C VAL A 24 20.55 -3.10 -7.45
N ILE A 25 19.28 -3.27 -7.09
CA ILE A 25 18.86 -4.08 -5.94
C ILE A 25 18.53 -5.49 -6.43
N SER A 26 18.98 -6.54 -5.74
CA SER A 26 18.56 -7.92 -6.05
C SER A 26 17.04 -8.05 -5.94
N ALA A 27 16.39 -8.67 -6.92
CA ALA A 27 14.92 -8.81 -6.91
C ALA A 27 14.40 -9.76 -5.81
N ASP A 28 15.26 -10.61 -5.24
CA ASP A 28 14.88 -11.75 -4.41
C ASP A 28 15.48 -11.68 -3.00
N LEU A 29 15.36 -10.54 -2.32
CA LEU A 29 15.90 -10.38 -0.96
C LEU A 29 15.01 -11.06 0.09
N LEU A 30 13.70 -11.09 -0.13
CA LEU A 30 12.74 -11.63 0.84
C LEU A 30 12.77 -13.16 0.90
N ARG A 31 12.95 -13.86 -0.22
CA ARG A 31 12.92 -15.33 -0.24
C ARG A 31 14.06 -15.96 0.60
N PRO A 32 15.34 -15.54 0.48
CA PRO A 32 16.40 -16.02 1.37
C PRO A 32 16.15 -15.67 2.84
N ALA A 33 15.55 -14.51 3.14
CA ALA A 33 15.21 -14.14 4.50
C ALA A 33 14.16 -15.11 5.10
N TYR A 34 13.13 -15.47 4.32
CA TYR A 34 12.13 -16.45 4.76
C TYR A 34 12.71 -17.85 4.93
N TYR A 35 13.63 -18.28 4.05
CA TYR A 35 14.33 -19.56 4.20
C TYR A 35 15.27 -19.60 5.42
N LYS A 36 15.85 -18.46 5.82
CA LYS A 36 16.62 -18.37 7.08
C LYS A 36 15.73 -18.52 8.32
N ILE A 37 14.47 -18.06 8.24
CA ILE A 37 13.51 -18.18 9.33
C ILE A 37 12.97 -19.62 9.41
N VAL A 38 12.62 -20.18 8.26
CA VAL A 38 12.00 -21.51 8.18
C VAL A 38 12.93 -22.46 7.46
N ASN A 39 13.65 -23.25 8.25
CA ASN A 39 14.67 -24.21 7.80
C ASN A 39 14.09 -25.41 7.00
N PHE A 40 12.86 -25.32 6.46
CA PHE A 40 12.21 -26.37 5.66
C PHE A 40 11.16 -25.79 4.69
N HIS A 41 10.91 -26.50 3.59
CA HIS A 41 10.11 -26.01 2.45
C HIS A 41 8.62 -25.79 2.76
N GLU A 42 7.99 -26.66 3.55
CA GLU A 42 6.55 -26.54 3.87
C GLU A 42 6.25 -25.29 4.70
N GLY A 43 7.16 -24.95 5.61
CA GLY A 43 7.00 -23.79 6.45
C GLY A 43 7.26 -22.48 5.69
N PHE A 44 8.16 -22.48 4.69
CA PHE A 44 8.26 -21.38 3.73
C PHE A 44 6.93 -21.16 2.98
N TYR A 45 6.30 -22.23 2.49
CA TYR A 45 5.03 -22.14 1.78
C TYR A 45 3.91 -21.58 2.68
N THR A 46 3.83 -22.06 3.92
CA THR A 46 2.84 -21.62 4.91
C THR A 46 3.03 -20.16 5.30
N LEU A 47 4.24 -19.74 5.66
CA LEU A 47 4.54 -18.35 5.99
C LEU A 47 4.27 -17.42 4.81
N ARG A 48 4.67 -17.81 3.60
CA ARG A 48 4.39 -17.03 2.41
C ARG A 48 2.89 -16.84 2.20
N ARG A 49 2.09 -17.89 2.35
CA ARG A 49 0.63 -17.82 2.21
C ARG A 49 0.02 -16.88 3.26
N GLN A 50 0.43 -17.03 4.52
CA GLN A 50 -0.04 -16.18 5.62
C GLN A 50 0.30 -14.71 5.39
N PHE A 51 1.54 -14.43 4.98
CA PHE A 51 1.99 -13.08 4.66
C PHE A 51 1.19 -12.44 3.53
N ILE A 52 0.93 -13.17 2.45
CA ILE A 52 0.15 -12.64 1.31
C ILE A 52 -1.29 -12.33 1.74
N THR A 53 -1.92 -13.23 2.48
CA THR A 53 -3.30 -13.03 2.95
C THR A 53 -3.39 -11.85 3.92
N SER A 54 -2.50 -11.77 4.92
CA SER A 54 -2.53 -10.68 5.89
C SER A 54 -2.23 -9.33 5.23
N TYR A 55 -1.27 -9.30 4.31
CA TYR A 55 -0.92 -8.11 3.56
C TYR A 55 -2.07 -7.64 2.66
N ALA A 56 -2.74 -8.56 1.95
CA ALA A 56 -3.92 -8.25 1.13
C ALA A 56 -5.06 -7.63 1.94
N VAL A 57 -5.37 -8.22 3.10
CA VAL A 57 -6.40 -7.70 4.01
C VAL A 57 -6.02 -6.31 4.50
N LEU A 58 -4.78 -6.12 4.98
CA LEU A 58 -4.30 -4.84 5.48
C LEU A 58 -4.35 -3.73 4.42
N CYS A 59 -3.90 -4.03 3.19
CA CYS A 59 -3.95 -3.06 2.09
C CYS A 59 -5.40 -2.67 1.76
N THR A 60 -6.31 -3.64 1.76
CA THR A 60 -7.72 -3.40 1.46
C THR A 60 -8.41 -2.58 2.56
N THR A 61 -8.21 -2.93 3.83
CA THR A 61 -8.89 -2.26 4.95
C THR A 61 -8.27 -0.91 5.28
N SER A 62 -6.94 -0.87 5.45
CA SER A 62 -6.26 0.32 5.97
C SER A 62 -5.96 1.32 4.86
N GLN A 63 -5.36 0.86 3.75
CA GLN A 63 -4.89 1.78 2.70
C GLN A 63 -6.03 2.21 1.78
N TYR A 64 -6.90 1.26 1.37
CA TYR A 64 -7.97 1.56 0.41
C TYR A 64 -9.26 2.08 1.06
N ILE A 65 -9.76 1.44 2.11
CA ILE A 65 -11.05 1.81 2.73
C ILE A 65 -10.90 2.96 3.73
N LEU A 66 -10.00 2.82 4.70
CA LEU A 66 -9.80 3.85 5.72
C LEU A 66 -8.93 5.02 5.22
N GLY A 67 -8.22 4.84 4.11
CA GLY A 67 -7.32 5.86 3.58
C GLY A 67 -6.13 6.16 4.50
N ILE A 68 -5.76 5.21 5.37
CA ILE A 68 -4.56 5.23 6.22
C ILE A 68 -3.33 5.02 5.31
N GLY A 69 -3.01 6.06 4.56
CA GLY A 69 -1.65 6.40 4.13
C GLY A 69 -1.11 7.49 5.04
N ASP A 70 0.08 8.01 4.75
CA ASP A 70 0.67 9.14 5.47
C ASP A 70 -0.13 10.44 5.22
N ARG A 71 -1.33 10.50 5.79
CA ARG A 71 -2.39 11.51 5.63
C ARG A 71 -2.73 12.12 6.99
N HIS A 72 -1.73 12.25 7.86
CA HIS A 72 -1.84 12.90 9.16
C HIS A 72 -2.26 14.37 9.01
N GLN A 73 -2.92 14.94 10.03
CA GLN A 73 -3.41 16.33 10.04
C GLN A 73 -2.33 17.39 9.72
N SER A 74 -1.05 17.04 9.87
CA SER A 74 0.10 17.86 9.44
C SER A 74 0.21 18.08 7.93
N ASN A 75 -0.60 17.38 7.11
CA ASN A 75 -0.50 17.37 5.65
C ASN A 75 -1.53 18.28 4.95
N PHE A 76 -2.25 19.10 5.71
CA PHE A 76 -3.15 20.14 5.21
C PHE A 76 -2.58 21.52 5.58
N LEU A 77 -2.12 22.28 4.60
CA LEU A 77 -1.84 23.70 4.81
C LEU A 77 -3.11 24.50 4.47
N ILE A 78 -3.55 25.33 5.41
CA ILE A 78 -4.60 26.33 5.16
C ILE A 78 -3.90 27.59 4.69
N ASP A 79 -4.15 27.99 3.44
CA ASP A 79 -3.74 29.31 2.97
C ASP A 79 -4.54 30.37 3.73
N THR A 80 -3.86 31.14 4.59
CA THR A 80 -4.47 32.16 5.45
C THR A 80 -5.00 33.36 4.68
N SER A 81 -4.65 33.50 3.40
CA SER A 81 -5.13 34.58 2.54
C SER A 81 -6.40 34.24 1.76
N SER A 82 -6.57 32.97 1.35
CA SER A 82 -7.71 32.51 0.55
C SER A 82 -8.64 31.54 1.27
N GLY A 83 -8.23 31.04 2.44
CA GLY A 83 -8.95 30.01 3.20
C GLY A 83 -8.96 28.62 2.54
N GLN A 84 -8.20 28.43 1.46
CA GLN A 84 -8.19 27.15 0.73
C GLN A 84 -7.30 26.13 1.43
N ILE A 85 -7.81 24.90 1.55
CA ILE A 85 -7.07 23.76 2.06
C ILE A 85 -6.23 23.19 0.92
N ILE A 86 -4.91 23.25 1.04
CA ILE A 86 -3.96 22.68 0.09
C ILE A 86 -3.32 21.46 0.74
N LEU A 87 -3.43 20.30 0.07
CA LEU A 87 -2.73 19.09 0.47
C LEU A 87 -1.23 19.29 0.27
N HIS A 88 -0.45 19.40 1.36
CA HIS A 88 1.01 19.57 1.28
C HIS A 88 1.72 18.23 1.48
N LEU A 89 1.47 17.29 0.57
CA LEU A 89 2.44 16.24 0.31
C LEU A 89 3.43 16.80 -0.70
N SER A 90 4.69 17.00 -0.31
CA SER A 90 5.76 17.42 -1.23
C SER A 90 5.85 16.50 -2.46
N VAL A 91 5.44 15.23 -2.30
CA VAL A 91 5.11 14.29 -3.37
C VAL A 91 3.88 13.49 -2.93
N PRO A 92 2.73 13.56 -3.63
CA PRO A 92 1.55 12.81 -3.24
C PRO A 92 1.76 11.30 -3.37
N GLU A 93 1.28 10.51 -2.41
CA GLU A 93 1.21 9.07 -2.56
C GLU A 93 0.04 8.74 -3.51
N LEU A 94 0.37 8.46 -4.77
CA LEU A 94 -0.60 8.22 -5.84
C LEU A 94 -1.10 6.77 -5.90
N ILE A 95 -0.56 5.88 -5.06
CA ILE A 95 -0.79 4.44 -5.16
C ILE A 95 -1.63 3.99 -3.96
N PRO A 96 -2.80 3.35 -4.18
CA PRO A 96 -3.67 2.90 -3.10
C PRO A 96 -3.13 1.66 -2.36
N ILE A 97 -2.23 0.89 -2.98
CA ILE A 97 -1.66 -0.34 -2.43
C ILE A 97 -0.17 -0.42 -2.79
N ARG A 98 0.70 -0.55 -1.78
CA ARG A 98 2.17 -0.55 -1.98
C ARG A 98 2.72 -1.88 -2.49
N LEU A 99 2.49 -2.21 -3.76
CA LEU A 99 3.02 -3.42 -4.37
C LEU A 99 4.43 -3.21 -4.97
N ILE A 100 5.48 -3.67 -4.28
CA ILE A 100 6.88 -3.54 -4.74
C ILE A 100 7.44 -4.83 -5.37
N ARG A 101 8.50 -4.70 -6.18
CA ARG A 101 9.16 -5.84 -6.86
C ARG A 101 9.54 -7.00 -5.93
N GLN A 102 9.96 -6.71 -4.69
CA GLN A 102 10.31 -7.75 -3.72
C GLN A 102 9.10 -8.61 -3.33
N LEU A 103 7.93 -8.00 -3.18
CA LEU A 103 6.69 -8.70 -2.84
C LEU A 103 6.22 -9.54 -4.02
N THR A 104 6.26 -8.99 -5.24
CA THR A 104 5.92 -9.75 -6.45
C THR A 104 6.89 -10.91 -6.66
N GLN A 105 8.17 -10.73 -6.34
CA GLN A 105 9.16 -11.80 -6.44
C GLN A 105 8.94 -12.88 -5.37
N LEU A 106 8.60 -12.51 -4.13
CA LEU A 106 8.24 -13.46 -3.08
C LEU A 106 7.04 -14.33 -3.50
N MET A 107 6.06 -13.72 -4.17
CA MET A 107 4.88 -14.38 -4.71
C MET A 107 5.17 -15.25 -5.95
N SER A 108 6.30 -15.11 -6.61
CA SER A 108 6.69 -15.93 -7.77
C SER A 108 7.20 -17.33 -7.34
N PRO A 109 7.12 -18.40 -8.17
CA PRO A 109 6.47 -18.49 -9.49
C PRO A 109 5.01 -18.97 -9.45
N ILE A 110 4.55 -19.43 -8.28
CA ILE A 110 3.20 -19.98 -8.09
C ILE A 110 2.20 -18.82 -8.15
N SER A 111 0.94 -19.11 -8.51
CA SER A 111 -0.19 -18.17 -8.65
C SER A 111 -0.56 -17.41 -7.37
N THR A 112 0.34 -17.19 -6.43
CA THR A 112 0.13 -16.40 -5.22
C THR A 112 -0.27 -14.94 -5.50
N ALA A 113 -0.05 -14.44 -6.73
CA ALA A 113 -0.71 -13.22 -7.22
C ALA A 113 -2.25 -13.39 -7.34
N SER A 114 -2.75 -14.56 -7.76
CA SER A 114 -4.16 -14.90 -7.72
C SER A 114 -4.68 -15.08 -6.29
N LEU A 115 -3.85 -15.57 -5.36
CA LEU A 115 -4.22 -15.58 -3.94
C LEU A 115 -4.39 -14.15 -3.41
N PHE A 116 -3.43 -13.27 -3.66
CA PHE A 116 -3.51 -11.86 -3.27
C PHE A 116 -4.79 -11.21 -3.81
N HIS A 117 -5.03 -11.37 -5.12
CA HIS A 117 -6.22 -10.83 -5.78
C HIS A 117 -7.53 -11.43 -5.24
N ALA A 118 -7.58 -12.75 -5.05
CA ALA A 118 -8.73 -13.42 -4.46
C ALA A 118 -8.99 -12.90 -3.04
N THR A 119 -7.97 -12.79 -2.20
CA THR A 119 -8.12 -12.26 -0.85
C THR A 119 -8.66 -10.83 -0.87
N ILE A 120 -8.14 -9.95 -1.73
CA ILE A 120 -8.68 -8.58 -1.88
C ILE A 120 -10.17 -8.62 -2.23
N ILE A 121 -10.58 -9.42 -3.23
CA ILE A 121 -11.99 -9.51 -3.64
C ILE A 121 -12.87 -9.98 -2.47
N HIS A 122 -12.47 -11.06 -1.79
CA HIS A 122 -13.25 -11.61 -0.68
C HIS A 122 -13.35 -10.61 0.48
N THR A 123 -12.25 -9.93 0.81
CA THR A 123 -12.23 -8.88 1.84
C THR A 123 -13.11 -7.69 1.45
N MET A 124 -13.04 -7.22 0.21
CA MET A 124 -13.89 -6.13 -0.28
C MET A 124 -15.37 -6.50 -0.26
N ASN A 125 -15.72 -7.72 -0.67
CA ASN A 125 -17.11 -8.19 -0.64
C ASN A 125 -17.63 -8.26 0.80
N ALA A 126 -16.86 -8.87 1.72
CA ALA A 126 -17.25 -8.97 3.13
C ALA A 126 -17.44 -7.59 3.80
N LEU A 127 -16.61 -6.61 3.43
CA LEU A 127 -16.70 -5.24 3.95
C LEU A 127 -17.89 -4.47 3.35
N ARG A 128 -18.25 -4.74 2.08
CA ARG A 128 -19.45 -4.16 1.45
C ARG A 128 -20.74 -4.73 2.02
N GLU A 129 -20.77 -6.03 2.27
CA GLU A 129 -21.92 -6.72 2.87
C GLU A 129 -22.26 -6.18 4.26
N ASN A 130 -21.25 -5.73 5.02
CA ASN A 130 -21.42 -5.16 6.37
C ASN A 130 -21.02 -3.68 6.42
N SER A 131 -21.27 -2.94 5.33
CA SER A 131 -20.85 -1.54 5.19
C SER A 131 -21.52 -0.62 6.21
N ASP A 132 -22.75 -0.90 6.63
CA ASP A 132 -23.47 -0.11 7.63
C ASP A 132 -22.73 -0.05 8.98
N LEU A 133 -22.20 -1.20 9.45
CA LEU A 133 -21.43 -1.27 10.69
C LEU A 133 -20.11 -0.49 10.58
N LEU A 134 -19.43 -0.64 9.45
CA LEU A 134 -18.17 0.06 9.19
C LEU A 134 -18.39 1.58 9.15
N LEU A 135 -19.39 2.05 8.40
CA LEU A 135 -19.71 3.47 8.28
C LEU A 135 -20.14 4.06 9.63
N SER A 136 -20.96 3.33 10.40
CA SER A 136 -21.36 3.76 11.75
C SER A 136 -20.15 3.90 12.68
N THR A 137 -19.21 2.96 12.61
CA THR A 137 -17.98 3.01 13.41
C THR A 137 -17.08 4.17 12.98
N MET A 138 -16.89 4.36 11.67
CA MET A 138 -16.11 5.48 11.13
C MET A 138 -16.73 6.84 11.47
N ASP A 139 -18.06 6.95 11.45
CA ASP A 139 -18.78 8.18 11.80
C ASP A 139 -18.56 8.56 13.28
N VAL A 140 -18.54 7.58 14.19
CA VAL A 140 -18.15 7.81 15.59
C VAL A 140 -16.70 8.30 15.68
N PHE A 141 -15.76 7.64 14.99
CA PHE A 141 -14.34 8.07 14.99
C PHE A 141 -14.12 9.47 14.44
N ILE A 142 -14.88 9.90 13.42
CA ILE A 142 -14.77 11.25 12.85
C ILE A 142 -15.35 12.30 13.81
N LYS A 143 -16.45 11.97 14.49
CA LYS A 143 -17.15 12.88 15.41
C LYS A 143 -16.46 13.01 16.77
N GLU A 144 -15.82 11.94 17.23
CA GLU A 144 -15.01 11.91 18.44
C GLU A 144 -13.55 11.57 18.08
N PRO A 145 -12.79 12.51 17.50
CA PRO A 145 -11.35 12.32 17.43
C PRO A 145 -10.86 12.27 18.88
N LEU A 146 -10.39 11.10 19.31
CA LEU A 146 -9.63 10.97 20.55
C LEU A 146 -8.38 11.84 20.42
N MET A 147 -8.53 13.12 20.78
CA MET A 147 -7.42 14.04 20.94
C MET A 147 -6.75 13.70 22.26
N GLU A 148 -5.69 12.88 22.18
CA GLU A 148 -4.57 12.95 23.13
C GLU A 148 -3.46 13.82 22.54
#